data_AF-A0A920TDN2-F1
#
_entry.id   AF-A0A920TDN2-F1
#
_cell.length_a   1.000
_cell.length_b   1.000
_cell.length_c   1.000
_cell.angle_alpha   90.00
_cell.angle_beta   90.00
_cell.angle_gamma   90.00
#
_symmetry.space_group_name_H-M   'P 1'
#
loop_
_entity.id
_entity.type
_entity.pdbx_description
1 polymer ?
#
loop_
_entity_poly.entity_id
_entity_poly.type
_entity_poly.pdbx_seq_one_letter_code
_entity_poly.pdbx_strand_id
1 'polypeptide(L)'
;MGPIKDLWDEGNVAIFSGTGYPSPDRSHFRSMDIWHTAEPETLSSEGWLGRTIRELDPDKHNVVTGVSFGPALSQKQCICQGHLRYLFPILKGMGC
;
A
#
# COMPACT_ATOMS: atom_id res chain seq x y z
N MET A 1 -20.17 10.38 22.26
CA MET A 1 -19.14 10.63 21.23
C MET A 1 -18.15 9.47 21.35
N GLY A 2 -18.02 8.61 20.34
CA GLY A 2 -17.29 7.35 20.43
C GLY A 2 -15.75 7.50 20.38
N PRO A 3 -14.99 6.41 20.61
CA PRO A 3 -13.53 6.42 20.79
C PRO A 3 -12.71 6.98 19.61
N ILE A 4 -13.30 7.08 18.42
CA ILE A 4 -12.63 7.65 17.23
C ILE A 4 -12.71 9.19 17.21
N LYS A 5 -13.64 9.79 17.94
CA LYS A 5 -13.84 11.25 17.89
C LYS A 5 -12.64 12.00 18.48
N ASP A 6 -12.10 11.55 19.59
CA ASP A 6 -11.01 12.27 20.25
C ASP A 6 -9.78 12.34 19.32
N LEU A 7 -9.49 11.25 18.60
CA LEU A 7 -8.44 11.20 17.59
C LEU A 7 -8.73 12.07 16.35
N TRP A 8 -10.01 12.24 16.00
CA TRP A 8 -10.41 13.16 14.94
C TRP A 8 -10.19 14.63 15.36
N ASP A 9 -10.57 14.99 16.58
CA ASP A 9 -10.39 16.35 17.11
C ASP A 9 -8.90 16.71 17.25
N GLU A 10 -8.04 15.73 17.55
CA GLU A 10 -6.58 15.88 17.60
C GLU A 10 -5.91 15.99 16.22
N GLY A 11 -6.65 15.80 15.13
CA GLY A 11 -6.10 15.79 13.76
C GLY A 11 -5.31 14.53 13.41
N ASN A 12 -5.41 13.49 14.24
CA ASN A 12 -4.73 12.20 14.06
C ASN A 12 -5.50 11.26 13.11
N VAL A 13 -6.71 11.63 12.67
CA VAL A 13 -7.55 10.84 11.76
C VAL A 13 -8.02 11.71 10.60
N ALA A 14 -7.93 11.17 9.38
CA ALA A 14 -8.50 11.76 8.18
C ALA A 14 -9.50 10.78 7.54
N ILE A 15 -10.62 11.30 7.03
CA ILE A 15 -11.63 10.55 6.29
C ILE A 15 -11.56 11.00 4.84
N PHE A 16 -11.36 10.04 3.93
CA PHE A 16 -11.38 10.29 2.49
C PHE A 16 -12.66 9.70 1.90
N SER A 17 -13.61 10.55 1.49
CA SER A 17 -14.84 10.14 0.81
C SER A 17 -14.61 10.12 -0.71
N GLY A 18 -14.64 8.93 -1.32
CA GLY A 18 -14.51 8.82 -2.78
C GLY A 18 -13.75 7.58 -3.27
N THR A 19 -13.83 6.44 -2.58
CA THR A 19 -13.08 5.22 -2.92
C THR A 19 -13.67 4.43 -4.10
N GLY A 20 -14.26 5.11 -5.09
CA GLY A 20 -14.91 4.50 -6.26
C GLY A 20 -14.38 5.06 -7.57
N TYR A 21 -14.42 4.26 -8.63
CA TYR A 21 -14.01 4.64 -9.98
C TYR A 21 -15.23 4.68 -10.92
N PRO A 22 -15.25 5.55 -11.95
CA PRO A 22 -16.47 5.85 -12.73
C PRO A 22 -17.11 4.63 -13.43
N SER A 23 -16.29 3.66 -13.83
CA SER A 23 -16.73 2.43 -14.49
C SER A 23 -16.38 1.21 -13.63
N PRO A 24 -17.27 0.74 -12.74
CA PRO A 24 -16.97 -0.36 -11.82
C PRO A 24 -16.72 -1.66 -12.58
N ASP A 25 -15.57 -2.27 -12.33
CA ASP A 25 -15.18 -3.55 -12.89
C ASP A 25 -15.83 -4.67 -12.07
N ARG A 26 -16.46 -5.64 -12.74
CA ARG A 26 -17.17 -6.75 -12.08
C ARG A 26 -16.28 -7.97 -11.82
N SER A 27 -15.03 -7.95 -12.29
CA SER A 27 -14.05 -8.98 -12.00
C SER A 27 -13.50 -8.78 -10.60
N HIS A 28 -13.64 -9.82 -9.78
CA HIS A 28 -13.03 -9.90 -8.46
C HIS A 28 -11.50 -9.66 -8.53
N PHE A 29 -10.82 -10.25 -9.52
CA PHE A 29 -9.38 -10.11 -9.68
C PHE A 29 -8.96 -8.69 -10.08
N ARG A 30 -9.71 -8.06 -11.01
CA ARG A 30 -9.40 -6.70 -11.45
C ARG A 30 -9.70 -5.68 -10.36
N SER A 31 -10.82 -5.81 -9.66
CA SER A 31 -11.14 -4.94 -8.52
C SER A 31 -10.08 -4.99 -7.42
N MET A 32 -9.55 -6.18 -7.10
CA MET A 32 -8.44 -6.29 -6.15
C MET A 32 -7.14 -5.65 -6.67
N ASP A 33 -6.83 -5.80 -7.95
CA ASP A 33 -5.64 -5.20 -8.56
C ASP A 33 -5.73 -3.67 -8.58
N ILE A 34 -6.89 -3.11 -8.94
CA ILE A 34 -7.18 -1.68 -8.86
C ILE A 34 -6.99 -1.19 -7.43
N TRP A 35 -7.43 -1.95 -6.43
CA TRP A 35 -7.31 -1.50 -5.05
C TRP A 35 -5.86 -1.47 -4.54
N HIS A 36 -5.05 -2.44 -4.97
CA HIS A 36 -3.63 -2.45 -4.62
C HIS A 36 -2.79 -1.41 -5.39
N THR A 37 -3.15 -1.12 -6.64
CA THR A 37 -2.39 -0.21 -7.51
C THR A 37 -2.87 1.25 -7.47
N ALA A 38 -4.12 1.46 -7.08
CA ALA A 38 -4.89 2.70 -7.28
C ALA A 38 -4.97 3.13 -8.76
N GLU A 39 -4.96 2.17 -9.70
CA GLU A 39 -4.93 2.41 -11.14
C GLU A 39 -6.06 1.66 -11.88
N PRO A 40 -7.15 2.36 -12.27
CA PRO A 40 -8.33 1.75 -12.87
C PRO A 40 -8.20 1.45 -14.37
N GLU A 41 -7.37 2.19 -15.11
CA GLU A 41 -7.32 2.11 -16.58
C GLU A 41 -6.20 1.17 -17.05
N THR A 42 -5.06 1.18 -16.35
CA THR A 42 -3.89 0.39 -16.75
C THR A 42 -3.55 -0.71 -15.74
N LEU A 43 -2.67 -1.63 -16.16
CA LEU A 43 -2.12 -2.65 -15.27
C LEU A 43 -0.78 -2.13 -14.74
N SER A 44 -0.74 -1.73 -13.47
CA SER A 44 0.49 -1.35 -12.79
C SER A 44 1.11 -2.55 -12.07
N SER A 45 2.44 -2.63 -12.08
CA SER A 45 3.19 -3.57 -11.23
C SER A 45 3.43 -3.03 -9.82
N GLU A 46 3.33 -1.71 -9.63
CA GLU A 46 3.60 -1.05 -8.36
C GLU A 46 2.31 -0.62 -7.65
N GLY A 47 2.22 -0.94 -6.37
CA GLY A 47 1.15 -0.56 -5.47
C GLY A 47 1.29 0.86 -4.95
N TRP A 48 0.18 1.51 -4.63
CA TRP A 48 0.19 2.91 -4.20
C TRP A 48 0.86 3.09 -2.84
N LEU A 49 0.65 2.17 -1.87
CA LEU A 49 1.27 2.28 -0.54
C LEU A 49 2.79 2.13 -0.60
N GLY A 50 3.28 1.27 -1.49
CA GLY A 50 4.72 1.10 -1.68
C GLY A 50 5.39 2.37 -2.21
N ARG A 51 4.68 3.10 -3.09
CA ARG A 51 5.10 4.43 -3.58
C ARG A 51 5.01 5.48 -2.48
N THR A 52 3.90 5.54 -1.74
CA THR A 52 3.72 6.50 -0.63
C THR A 52 4.80 6.35 0.43
N ILE A 53 5.16 5.12 0.81
CA ILE A 53 6.23 4.89 1.80
C ILE A 53 7.59 5.40 1.29
N ARG A 54 7.86 5.28 -0.01
CA ARG A 54 9.09 5.81 -0.64
C ARG A 54 9.10 7.34 -0.66
N GLU A 55 7.94 7.97 -0.84
CA GLU A 55 7.80 9.43 -0.82
C GLU A 55 7.88 10.00 0.60
N LEU A 56 7.38 9.27 1.61
CA LEU A 56 7.41 9.68 3.01
C LEU A 56 8.82 9.64 3.62
N ASP A 57 9.66 8.69 3.21
CA ASP A 57 11.04 8.56 3.70
C ASP A 57 12.01 8.23 2.55
N PRO A 58 12.36 9.22 1.71
CA PRO A 58 13.23 9.00 0.55
C PRO A 58 14.66 8.61 0.96
N ASP A 59 15.13 9.16 2.08
CA ASP A 59 16.49 8.97 2.60
C ASP A 59 16.62 7.76 3.54
N LYS A 60 15.50 7.07 3.83
CA LYS A 60 15.43 5.87 4.69
C LYS A 60 16.00 6.13 6.09
N HIS A 61 15.73 7.30 6.65
CA HIS A 61 16.15 7.62 8.01
C HIS A 61 15.46 6.73 9.04
N ASN A 62 14.24 6.27 8.75
CA ASN A 62 13.50 5.36 9.59
C ASN A 62 13.65 3.92 9.10
N VAL A 63 14.19 3.06 9.98
CA VAL A 63 14.33 1.63 9.72
C VAL A 63 13.00 0.89 9.59
N VAL A 64 11.91 1.45 10.12
CA VAL A 64 10.55 0.92 10.03
C VAL A 64 9.60 2.03 9.56
N THR A 65 9.64 2.32 8.25
CA THR A 65 8.71 3.28 7.63
C THR A 65 7.29 2.71 7.45
N GLY A 66 7.14 1.38 7.46
CA GLY A 66 5.84 0.72 7.31
C GLY A 66 5.81 -0.67 7.92
N VAL A 67 4.65 -1.03 8.49
CA VAL A 67 4.37 -2.35 9.06
C VAL A 67 3.11 -2.90 8.40
N SER A 68 3.16 -4.16 7.96
CA SER A 68 1.99 -4.89 7.49
C SER A 68 1.61 -5.96 8.50
N PHE A 69 0.33 -6.04 8.81
CA PHE A 69 -0.24 -7.08 9.66
C PHE A 69 -0.99 -8.09 8.78
N GLY A 70 -0.56 -9.35 8.81
CA GLY A 70 -1.21 -10.42 8.06
C GLY A 70 -0.24 -11.48 7.55
N PRO A 71 -0.76 -12.58 6.99
CA PRO A 71 0.05 -13.72 6.55
C PRO A 71 0.93 -13.40 5.33
N ALA A 72 0.53 -12.44 4.49
CA ALA A 72 1.32 -11.98 3.35
C ALA A 72 0.87 -10.59 2.88
N LEU A 73 1.82 -9.81 2.38
CA LEU A 73 1.56 -8.63 1.55
C LEU A 73 1.22 -9.09 0.13
N SER A 74 0.27 -8.42 -0.51
CA SER A 74 0.05 -8.60 -1.95
C SER A 74 1.30 -8.17 -2.72
N GLN A 75 1.59 -8.87 -3.81
CA GLN A 75 2.80 -8.66 -4.62
C GLN A 75 3.01 -7.19 -5.00
N LYS A 76 1.92 -6.51 -5.37
CA LYS A 76 1.93 -5.11 -5.79
C LYS A 76 2.29 -4.15 -4.65
N GLN A 77 1.98 -4.51 -3.40
CA GLN A 77 2.19 -3.65 -2.24
C GLN A 77 3.63 -3.71 -1.69
N CYS A 78 4.47 -4.60 -2.22
CA CYS A 78 5.83 -4.79 -1.72
C CYS A 78 6.76 -3.64 -2.13
N ILE A 79 7.44 -3.04 -1.16
CA ILE A 79 8.40 -1.93 -1.36
C ILE A 79 9.75 -2.49 -1.83
N CYS A 80 9.80 -3.37 -2.83
CA CYS A 80 11.04 -4.08 -3.18
C CYS A 80 11.08 -4.52 -4.65
N GLN A 81 11.62 -3.69 -5.54
CA GLN A 81 12.28 -4.21 -6.74
C GLN A 81 13.74 -3.73 -6.92
N GLY A 82 14.19 -2.72 -6.18
CA GLY A 82 15.53 -2.14 -6.40
C GLY A 82 16.63 -2.48 -5.38
N HIS A 83 16.36 -2.46 -4.07
CA HIS A 83 17.46 -2.28 -3.10
C HIS A 83 17.44 -3.17 -1.84
N LEU A 84 16.45 -4.04 -1.68
CA LEU A 84 16.34 -4.95 -0.52
C LEU A 84 16.82 -6.38 -0.81
N ARG A 85 17.45 -6.60 -1.98
CA ARG A 85 18.07 -7.89 -2.35
C ARG A 85 19.20 -8.32 -1.40
N TYR A 86 19.71 -7.42 -0.55
CA TYR A 86 20.87 -7.69 0.29
C TYR A 86 20.54 -7.97 1.77
N LEU A 87 19.32 -7.71 2.25
CA LEU A 87 19.04 -7.76 3.70
C LEU A 87 18.16 -8.93 4.15
N PHE A 88 17.43 -9.60 3.26
CA PHE A 88 16.60 -10.75 3.63
C PHE A 88 16.70 -11.89 2.61
N PRO A 89 17.57 -12.90 2.83
CA PRO A 89 17.67 -14.07 1.95
C PRO A 89 16.39 -14.92 1.91
N ILE A 90 15.45 -14.71 2.83
CA ILE A 90 14.21 -15.49 2.94
C ILE A 90 13.15 -15.04 1.92
N LEU A 91 13.21 -13.80 1.42
CA LEU A 91 12.24 -13.28 0.45
C LEU A 91 12.65 -13.50 -1.02
N LYS A 92 13.80 -14.14 -1.26
CA LYS A 92 14.37 -14.33 -2.61
C LYS A 92 13.56 -15.28 -3.52
N GLY A 93 12.60 -16.01 -2.95
CA GLY A 93 11.78 -17.00 -3.67
C GLY A 93 10.30 -16.62 -3.85
N MET A 94 9.84 -15.52 -3.26
CA MET A 94 8.49 -15.03 -3.48
C MET A 94 8.57 -13.91 -4.51
N GLY A 95 8.26 -14.26 -5.76
CA GLY A 95 8.19 -13.31 -6.87
C GLY A 95 7.34 -12.10 -6.48
N CYS A 96 8.04 -11.01 -6.18
CA CYS A 96 7.63 -9.66 -6.52
C CYS A 96 8.17 -9.36 -7.91
#